data_AF-A0A2W6NNL3-F1
#
_entry.id   AF-A0A2W6NNL3-F1
#
_cell.length_a   1.000
_cell.length_b   1.000
_cell.length_c   1.000
_cell.angle_alpha   90.00
_cell.angle_beta   90.00
_cell.angle_gamma   90.00
#
_symmetry.space_group_name_H-M   'P 1'
#
loop_
_entity.id
_entity.type
_entity.pdbx_description
1 polymer ?
#
loop_
_entity_poly.entity_id
_entity_poly.type
_entity_poly.pdbx_seq_one_letter_code
_entity_poly.pdbx_strand_id
1 'polypeptide(L)'
;MYKDGLKFYIGELTSRKYIFTRGLYDMDTIAKILGNGNALELLSMVEFLFQGNMQYFIDNCKDRSNKYVFNFVHDYRKYLIEQTRYASYEDFNDTYIKNRKSSLERLFQEYLTDLKLDQLKCADTLSIYSKHVLNPEIRFSRFAMDFM
;
A
#
# COMPACT_ATOMS: atom_id res chain seq x y z
N MET A 1 15.56 -11.81 -24.51
CA MET A 1 15.37 -10.35 -24.33
C MET A 1 13.90 -10.05 -24.57
N TYR A 2 13.12 -9.82 -23.52
CA TYR A 2 11.76 -9.25 -23.64
C TYR A 2 11.76 -7.96 -22.83
N LYS A 3 11.92 -6.84 -23.54
CA LYS A 3 11.70 -5.49 -23.05
C LYS A 3 10.56 -4.92 -23.88
N ASP A 4 9.33 -5.06 -23.40
CA ASP A 4 8.12 -4.40 -23.89
C ASP A 4 7.10 -4.57 -22.75
N GLY A 5 6.46 -3.57 -22.15
CA GLY A 5 6.36 -2.15 -22.41
C GLY A 5 5.26 -1.64 -21.48
N LEU A 6 5.59 -1.35 -20.21
CA LEU A 6 4.68 -0.65 -19.29
C LEU A 6 4.73 0.84 -19.62
N LYS A 7 4.03 1.22 -20.70
CA LYS A 7 3.68 2.62 -20.97
C LYS A 7 2.46 2.98 -20.13
N PHE A 8 2.70 3.57 -18.96
CA PHE A 8 1.64 4.17 -18.15
C PHE A 8 1.23 5.52 -18.77
N TYR A 9 -0.05 5.66 -19.09
CA TYR A 9 -0.68 6.96 -19.30
C TYR A 9 -0.75 7.66 -17.94
N ILE A 10 0.20 8.55 -17.66
CA ILE A 10 0.07 9.53 -16.57
C ILE A 10 -0.66 10.73 -17.18
N GLY A 11 -1.98 10.66 -17.20
CA GLY A 11 -2.83 11.81 -17.47
C GLY A 11 -2.96 12.66 -16.21
N GLU A 12 -2.37 13.85 -16.25
CA GLU A 12 -2.62 15.05 -15.44
C GLU A 12 -3.62 14.89 -14.27
N LEU A 13 -3.09 14.58 -13.07
CA LEU A 13 -3.81 14.71 -11.80
C LEU A 13 -3.66 16.13 -11.21
N THR A 14 -3.89 17.15 -12.03
CA THR A 14 -4.04 18.52 -11.55
C THR A 14 -5.46 18.99 -11.81
N SER A 15 -6.18 19.23 -10.71
CA SER A 15 -7.41 20.02 -10.64
C SER A 15 -8.67 19.36 -11.19
N ARG A 16 -9.34 18.54 -10.37
CA ARG A 16 -10.82 18.45 -10.36
C ARG A 16 -11.28 17.85 -9.04
N LYS A 17 -12.27 18.51 -8.43
CA LYS A 17 -13.08 18.02 -7.30
C LYS A 17 -13.54 16.58 -7.59
N TYR A 18 -12.92 15.59 -6.97
CA TYR A 18 -13.46 14.22 -6.99
C TYR A 18 -14.55 14.13 -5.93
N ILE A 19 -15.79 14.18 -6.41
CA ILE A 19 -16.98 13.83 -5.67
C ILE A 19 -16.81 12.38 -5.22
N PHE A 20 -16.77 12.16 -3.91
CA PHE A 20 -16.73 10.85 -3.28
C PHE A 20 -18.03 10.09 -3.59
N THR A 21 -18.00 9.26 -4.62
CA THR A 21 -18.88 8.09 -4.67
C THR A 21 -18.07 6.91 -4.15
N ARG A 22 -18.40 6.44 -2.93
CA ARG A 22 -18.11 5.07 -2.52
C ARG A 22 -18.86 4.18 -3.52
N GLY A 23 -18.20 3.85 -4.63
CA GLY A 23 -18.65 2.78 -5.51
C GLY A 23 -18.67 1.51 -4.68
N LEU A 24 -19.88 1.01 -4.40
CA LEU A 24 -20.13 -0.31 -3.85
C LEU A 24 -19.60 -1.33 -4.85
N TYR A 25 -18.30 -1.60 -4.81
CA TYR A 25 -17.78 -2.81 -5.43
C TYR A 25 -18.30 -3.98 -4.62
N ASP A 26 -18.77 -5.00 -5.32
CA ASP A 26 -19.30 -6.21 -4.70
C ASP A 26 -18.18 -6.91 -3.92
N MET A 27 -18.19 -6.74 -2.60
CA MET A 27 -17.22 -7.34 -1.69
C MET A 27 -17.22 -8.87 -1.83
N ASP A 28 -18.32 -9.47 -2.30
CA ASP A 28 -18.38 -10.90 -2.57
C ASP A 28 -17.49 -11.30 -3.76
N THR A 29 -17.37 -10.44 -4.77
CA THR A 29 -16.47 -10.68 -5.92
C THR A 29 -15.01 -10.63 -5.48
N ILE A 30 -14.64 -9.67 -4.64
CA ILE A 30 -13.27 -9.58 -4.10
C ILE A 30 -12.99 -10.79 -3.20
N ALA A 31 -13.89 -11.13 -2.28
CA ALA A 31 -13.74 -12.28 -1.40
C ALA A 31 -13.57 -13.60 -2.19
N LYS A 32 -14.29 -13.76 -3.30
CA LYS A 32 -14.12 -14.91 -4.22
C LYS A 32 -12.74 -14.95 -4.88
N ILE A 33 -12.19 -13.80 -5.28
CA ILE A 33 -10.85 -13.71 -5.87
C ILE A 33 -9.77 -14.06 -4.84
N LEU A 34 -9.93 -13.65 -3.58
CA LEU A 34 -8.92 -13.84 -2.53
C LEU A 34 -8.91 -15.26 -1.94
N GLY A 35 -10.05 -15.97 -1.98
CA GLY A 35 -10.19 -17.31 -1.41
C GLY A 35 -10.19 -17.34 0.13
N ASN A 36 -10.42 -18.51 0.72
CA ASN A 36 -10.72 -18.66 2.16
C ASN A 36 -9.50 -18.62 3.13
N GLY A 37 -8.27 -18.43 2.65
CA GLY A 37 -7.06 -18.50 3.50
C GLY A 37 -6.44 -17.12 3.76
N ASN A 38 -6.31 -16.69 5.02
CA ASN A 38 -5.80 -15.36 5.43
C ASN A 38 -6.40 -14.18 4.64
N ALA A 39 -7.67 -14.32 4.26
CA ALA A 39 -8.39 -13.39 3.41
C ALA A 39 -8.43 -11.97 3.98
N LEU A 40 -8.46 -11.81 5.31
CA LEU A 40 -8.63 -10.51 5.95
C LEU A 40 -7.44 -9.57 5.75
N GLU A 41 -6.20 -10.03 5.97
CA GLU A 41 -5.03 -9.15 5.79
C GLU A 41 -4.79 -8.83 4.30
N LEU A 42 -4.99 -9.82 3.43
CA LEU A 42 -4.92 -9.60 1.99
C LEU A 42 -6.03 -8.66 1.51
N LEU A 43 -7.25 -8.80 2.03
CA LEU A 43 -8.39 -7.92 1.74
C LEU A 43 -8.10 -6.49 2.16
N SER A 44 -7.68 -6.27 3.40
CA SER A 44 -7.32 -4.93 3.87
C SER A 44 -6.19 -4.31 3.04
N MET A 45 -5.22 -5.12 2.59
CA MET A 45 -4.16 -4.66 1.71
C MET A 45 -4.69 -4.30 0.31
N VAL A 46 -5.61 -5.09 -0.26
CA VAL A 46 -6.24 -4.79 -1.54
C VAL A 46 -7.11 -3.54 -1.46
N GLU A 47 -7.96 -3.42 -0.46
CA GLU A 47 -8.79 -2.24 -0.25
C GLU A 47 -7.95 -0.97 -0.12
N PHE A 48 -6.84 -1.05 0.61
CA PHE A 48 -5.92 0.07 0.80
C PHE A 48 -5.21 0.45 -0.50
N LEU A 49 -4.55 -0.52 -1.15
CA LEU A 49 -3.72 -0.24 -2.33
C LEU A 49 -4.55 0.20 -3.54
N PHE A 50 -5.75 -0.36 -3.70
CA PHE A 50 -6.63 -0.09 -4.84
C PHE A 50 -7.79 0.84 -4.46
N GLN A 51 -7.64 1.64 -3.39
CA GLN A 51 -8.64 2.62 -3.00
C GLN A 51 -8.89 3.61 -4.15
N GLY A 52 -10.13 3.62 -4.66
CA GLY A 52 -10.51 4.45 -5.81
C GLY A 52 -10.19 3.85 -7.18
N ASN A 53 -9.58 2.66 -7.25
CA ASN A 53 -9.28 1.95 -8.50
C ASN A 53 -9.43 0.42 -8.37
N MET A 54 -10.46 -0.04 -7.66
CA MET A 54 -10.71 -1.46 -7.42
C MET A 54 -10.94 -2.25 -8.72
N GLN A 55 -11.47 -1.60 -9.77
CA GLN A 55 -11.67 -2.24 -11.06
C GLN A 55 -10.36 -2.74 -11.67
N TYR A 56 -9.26 -1.99 -11.51
CA TYR A 56 -7.95 -2.42 -11.98
C TYR A 56 -7.48 -3.70 -11.29
N PHE A 57 -7.73 -3.87 -9.99
CA PHE A 57 -7.46 -5.13 -9.30
C PHE A 57 -8.27 -6.28 -9.89
N ILE A 58 -9.60 -6.08 -10.04
CA ILE A 58 -10.51 -7.10 -10.58
C ILE A 58 -10.08 -7.53 -11.99
N ASP A 59 -9.82 -6.58 -12.88
CA ASP A 59 -9.47 -6.87 -14.29
C ASP A 59 -8.17 -7.68 -14.41
N ASN A 60 -7.21 -7.47 -13.50
CA ASN A 60 -5.93 -8.18 -13.52
C ASN A 60 -5.97 -9.52 -12.78
N CYS A 61 -6.81 -9.65 -11.75
CA CYS A 61 -6.82 -10.79 -10.84
C CYS A 61 -7.98 -11.76 -11.04
N LYS A 62 -9.05 -11.37 -11.74
CA LYS A 62 -10.18 -12.25 -12.02
C LYS A 62 -9.71 -13.51 -12.76
N ASP A 63 -10.23 -14.66 -12.33
CA ASP A 63 -9.94 -15.99 -12.89
C ASP A 63 -8.45 -16.41 -12.78
N ARG A 64 -7.65 -15.69 -11.98
CA ARG A 64 -6.24 -16.03 -11.70
C ARG A 64 -6.12 -16.91 -10.46
N SER A 65 -5.00 -17.62 -10.36
CA SER A 65 -4.70 -18.42 -9.16
C SER A 65 -4.35 -17.52 -7.97
N ASN A 66 -4.60 -17.98 -6.74
CA ASN A 66 -4.26 -17.24 -5.52
C ASN A 66 -2.79 -16.82 -5.51
N LYS A 67 -1.87 -17.70 -5.92
CA LYS A 67 -0.43 -17.37 -6.02
C LYS A 67 -0.18 -16.16 -6.91
N TYR A 68 -0.88 -16.06 -8.04
CA TYR A 68 -0.77 -14.90 -8.91
C TYR A 68 -1.31 -13.65 -8.23
N VAL A 69 -2.47 -13.72 -7.58
CA VAL A 69 -3.07 -12.60 -6.85
C VAL A 69 -2.13 -12.07 -5.77
N PHE A 70 -1.57 -12.96 -4.93
CA PHE A 70 -0.60 -12.58 -3.90
C PHE A 70 0.62 -11.85 -4.49
N ASN A 71 1.20 -12.40 -5.57
CA ASN A 71 2.33 -11.77 -6.25
C ASN A 71 1.95 -10.41 -6.84
N PHE A 72 0.80 -10.31 -7.50
CA PHE A 72 0.32 -9.07 -8.10
C PHE A 72 0.16 -7.95 -7.06
N VAL A 73 -0.49 -8.23 -5.92
CA VAL A 73 -0.68 -7.25 -4.85
C VAL A 73 0.67 -6.84 -4.24
N HIS A 74 1.59 -7.79 -4.07
CA HIS A 74 2.92 -7.52 -3.57
C HIS A 74 3.74 -6.62 -4.52
N ASP A 75 3.72 -6.93 -5.81
CA ASP A 75 4.43 -6.16 -6.83
C ASP A 75 3.80 -4.76 -7.00
N TYR A 76 2.48 -4.66 -6.90
CA TYR A 76 1.79 -3.37 -6.93
C TYR A 76 2.12 -2.49 -5.72
N ARG A 77 2.25 -3.08 -4.53
CA ARG A 77 2.75 -2.38 -3.34
C ARG A 77 4.15 -1.81 -3.59
N LYS A 78 5.08 -2.62 -4.11
CA LYS A 78 6.44 -2.16 -4.41
C LYS A 78 6.43 -0.97 -5.38
N TYR A 79 5.65 -1.10 -6.45
CA TYR A 79 5.46 -0.02 -7.41
C TYR A 79 4.96 1.27 -6.71
N LEU A 80 3.94 1.18 -5.85
CA LEU A 80 3.45 2.35 -5.12
C LEU A 80 4.47 2.95 -4.16
N ILE A 81 5.31 2.14 -3.51
CA ILE A 81 6.41 2.64 -2.67
C ILE A 81 7.39 3.46 -3.52
N GLU A 82 7.76 2.97 -4.71
CA GLU A 82 8.63 3.71 -5.63
C GLU A 82 8.02 5.04 -6.08
N GLN A 83 6.71 5.08 -6.35
CA GLN A 83 6.03 6.28 -6.85
C GLN A 83 5.70 7.31 -5.76
N THR A 84 5.37 6.86 -4.55
CA THR A 84 4.71 7.71 -3.55
C THR A 84 5.51 7.91 -2.26
N ARG A 85 6.63 7.19 -2.08
CA ARG A 85 7.50 7.39 -0.91
C ARG A 85 7.93 8.86 -0.80
N TYR A 86 8.16 9.27 0.44
CA TYR A 86 8.67 10.60 0.75
C TYR A 86 10.03 10.83 0.10
N ALA A 87 10.16 11.96 -0.60
CA ALA A 87 11.38 12.33 -1.31
C ALA A 87 12.54 12.64 -0.36
N SER A 88 12.24 13.07 0.85
CA SER A 88 13.22 13.35 1.89
C SER A 88 12.70 13.03 3.29
N TYR A 89 13.61 13.04 4.26
CA TYR A 89 13.29 12.90 5.68
C TYR A 89 12.36 14.02 6.16
N GLU A 90 12.58 15.26 5.71
CA GLU A 90 11.81 16.44 6.12
C GLU A 90 10.34 16.29 5.71
N ASP A 91 10.07 15.87 4.47
CA ASP A 91 8.70 15.63 3.97
C ASP A 91 7.99 14.51 4.78
N PHE A 92 8.73 13.45 5.12
CA PHE A 92 8.22 12.41 6.01
C PHE A 92 7.91 12.95 7.40
N ASN A 93 8.86 13.65 8.03
CA ASN A 93 8.74 14.14 9.40
C ASN A 93 7.59 15.15 9.55
N ASP A 94 7.45 16.08 8.60
CA ASP A 94 6.37 17.06 8.59
C ASP A 94 5.00 16.39 8.47
N THR A 95 4.90 15.32 7.68
CA THR A 95 3.66 14.56 7.54
C THR A 95 3.39 13.70 8.78
N TYR A 96 4.44 13.13 9.38
CA TYR A 96 4.34 12.31 10.59
C TYR A 96 3.84 13.10 11.79
N ILE A 97 4.35 14.33 11.99
CA ILE A 97 3.90 15.24 13.07
C ILE A 97 2.41 15.56 12.94
N LYS A 98 1.91 15.75 11.72
CA LYS A 98 0.49 16.04 11.45
C LYS A 98 -0.39 14.81 11.63
N ASN A 99 0.04 13.68 11.11
CA ASN A 99 -0.70 12.42 11.18
C ASN A 99 0.24 11.21 11.09
N ARG A 100 0.63 10.70 12.26
CA ARG A 100 1.45 9.49 12.41
C ARG A 100 0.95 8.32 11.58
N LYS A 101 -0.35 7.98 11.70
CA LYS A 101 -0.94 6.83 11.00
C LYS A 101 -0.81 6.96 9.48
N SER A 102 -1.35 8.04 8.92
CA SER A 102 -1.35 8.25 7.47
C SER A 102 0.08 8.33 6.91
N SER A 103 1.02 8.91 7.66
CA SER A 103 2.41 8.98 7.23
C SER A 103 3.09 7.61 7.14
N LEU A 104 2.83 6.73 8.12
CA LEU A 104 3.35 5.36 8.11
C LEU A 104 2.64 4.52 7.05
N GLU A 105 1.32 4.64 6.91
CA GLU A 105 0.57 3.96 5.84
C GLU A 105 1.12 4.33 4.45
N ARG A 106 1.45 5.61 4.21
CA ARG A 106 2.11 6.05 2.97
C ARG A 106 3.55 5.55 2.85
N LEU A 107 4.33 5.56 3.93
CA LEU A 107 5.72 5.11 3.89
C LEU A 107 5.80 3.62 3.51
N PHE A 108 4.97 2.78 4.13
CA PHE A 108 4.98 1.33 3.95
C PHE A 108 4.05 0.81 2.86
N GLN A 109 3.13 1.65 2.37
CA GLN A 109 2.02 1.25 1.49
C GLN A 109 1.25 0.06 2.08
N GLU A 110 0.83 0.19 3.33
CA GLU A 110 0.07 -0.82 4.07
C GLU A 110 -1.00 -0.15 4.92
N TYR A 111 -2.16 -0.81 5.06
CA TYR A 111 -3.16 -0.42 6.06
C TYR A 111 -2.66 -0.75 7.47
N LEU A 112 -2.67 0.24 8.36
CA LEU A 112 -2.18 0.09 9.73
C LEU A 112 -3.33 0.23 10.74
N THR A 113 -3.67 -0.87 11.40
CA THR A 113 -4.55 -0.83 12.57
C THR A 113 -3.82 -0.18 13.75
N ASP A 114 -4.58 0.30 14.73
CA ASP A 114 -4.00 0.91 15.92
C ASP A 114 -3.10 -0.10 16.68
N LEU A 115 -3.50 -1.38 16.70
CA LEU A 115 -2.67 -2.46 17.22
C LEU A 115 -1.32 -2.59 16.50
N LYS A 116 -1.29 -2.49 15.16
CA LYS A 116 -0.02 -2.48 14.41
C LYS A 116 0.79 -1.25 14.79
N LEU A 117 0.18 -0.06 14.82
CA LEU A 117 0.88 1.18 15.18
C LEU A 117 1.51 1.11 16.59
N ASP A 118 0.86 0.43 17.54
CA ASP A 118 1.38 0.26 18.90
C ASP A 118 2.59 -0.68 18.99
N GLN A 119 2.80 -1.54 17.99
CA GLN A 119 3.98 -2.42 17.93
C GLN A 119 5.26 -1.67 17.60
N LEU A 120 5.18 -0.50 16.93
CA LEU A 120 6.34 0.33 16.65
C LEU A 120 6.74 1.10 17.91
N LYS A 121 7.71 0.57 18.66
CA LYS A 121 8.27 1.19 19.88
C LYS A 121 9.37 2.22 19.58
N CYS A 122 9.21 2.95 18.48
CA CYS A 122 10.10 4.03 18.08
C CYS A 122 9.29 5.26 17.70
N ALA A 123 9.65 6.40 18.27
CA ALA A 123 9.09 7.70 17.93
C ALA A 123 10.08 8.59 17.17
N ASP A 124 11.34 8.17 17.04
CA ASP A 124 12.35 8.90 16.28
C ASP A 124 12.12 8.72 14.78
N THR A 125 11.61 9.78 14.15
CA THR A 125 11.28 9.81 12.72
C THR A 125 12.51 9.65 11.84
N LEU A 126 13.69 10.09 12.30
CA LEU A 126 14.93 9.95 11.53
C LEU A 126 15.31 8.48 11.43
N SER A 127 15.37 7.76 12.57
CA SER A 127 15.63 6.32 12.59
C SER A 127 14.61 5.55 11.75
N ILE A 128 13.32 5.90 11.85
CA ILE A 128 12.27 5.25 11.06
C ILE A 128 12.55 5.43 9.56
N TYR A 129 12.74 6.67 9.12
CA TYR A 129 12.93 6.99 7.71
C TYR A 129 14.22 6.38 7.15
N SER A 130 15.36 6.59 7.82
CA SER A 130 16.66 6.09 7.37
C SER A 130 16.66 4.57 7.23
N LYS A 131 16.02 3.87 8.18
CA LYS A 131 15.94 2.40 8.13
C LYS A 131 15.03 1.91 7.02
N HIS A 132 13.90 2.58 6.79
CA HIS A 132 12.99 2.23 5.70
C HIS A 132 13.65 2.45 4.34
N VAL A 133 14.43 3.53 4.17
CA VAL A 133 15.17 3.79 2.91
C VAL A 133 16.16 2.67 2.59
N LEU A 134 16.78 2.04 3.59
CA LEU A 134 17.69 0.91 3.40
C LEU A 134 16.97 -0.37 2.94
N ASN A 135 15.70 -0.53 3.28
CA ASN A 135 14.88 -1.67 2.86
C ASN A 135 13.43 -1.23 2.58
N PRO A 136 13.16 -0.57 1.44
CA PRO A 136 11.84 0.03 1.19
C PRO A 136 10.71 -0.99 1.08
N GLU A 137 11.02 -2.25 0.79
CA GLU A 137 10.01 -3.29 0.62
C GLU A 137 9.62 -3.97 1.94
N ILE A 138 10.30 -3.66 3.05
CA ILE A 138 10.05 -4.28 4.34
C ILE A 138 8.59 -4.13 4.76
N ARG A 139 8.00 -5.20 5.30
CA ARG A 139 6.64 -5.15 5.86
C ARG A 139 6.66 -4.42 7.18
N PHE A 140 5.62 -3.62 7.46
CA PHE A 140 5.54 -2.82 8.68
C PHE A 140 5.75 -3.67 9.95
N SER A 141 5.13 -4.85 10.05
CA SER A 141 5.27 -5.73 11.22
C SER A 141 6.71 -6.18 11.44
N ARG A 142 7.42 -6.56 10.37
CA ARG A 142 8.84 -6.93 10.44
C ARG A 142 9.72 -5.74 10.78
N PHE A 143 9.41 -4.56 10.22
CA PHE A 143 10.12 -3.33 10.53
C PHE A 143 9.99 -2.94 12.01
N ALA A 144 8.78 -3.04 12.56
CA ALA A 144 8.50 -2.71 13.95
C ALA A 144 9.26 -3.63 14.94
N MET A 145 9.49 -4.90 14.59
CA MET A 145 10.28 -5.83 15.40
C MET A 145 11.72 -5.36 15.61
N ASP A 146 12.28 -4.59 14.69
CA ASP A 146 13.66 -4.11 14.85
C ASP A 146 13.79 -2.95 15.87
N PHE A 147 12.69 -2.52 16.47
CA PHE A 147 12.62 -1.49 17.52
C PHE A 147 12.03 -2.03 18.83
N MET A 148 11.80 -3.35 18.93
CA MET A 148 11.40 -4.04 20.16
C MET A 148 12.61 -4.41 21.00
#